data_AF-A0A916S042-F1
#
_entry.id   AF-A0A916S042-F1
#
_cell.length_a   1.000
_cell.length_b   1.000
_cell.length_c   1.000
_cell.angle_alpha   90.00
_cell.angle_beta   90.00
_cell.angle_gamma   90.00
#
_symmetry.space_group_name_H-M   'P 1'
#
loop_
_entity.id
_entity.type
_entity.pdbx_description
1 polymer ?
#
loop_
_entity_poly.entity_id
_entity_poly.type
_entity_poly.pdbx_seq_one_letter_code
_entity_poly.pdbx_strand_id
1 'polypeptide(L)'
;MTTIYLKSAYEASPRMEAAAERGEVVIIEQQDLTPEILLAHRGLITGQQLDQDALLNLKPALEAFLDQGGRWFFNGHVVRPLLDGLKQYRPIDKPRRPDFDLTAVNSHPLYEGIELKMLEANKGVAGFYGRGCNPLPEGAVAINGLGEAQVPVDWVWARPRGGRFFSHSGNDLGSMGLEWNLAPELTRRIIAWANGELCFDPWPENPTVPDYEWRLAEPENFRGHRALKRDGRRIVAPSSGTYYNIRSLEGPIFEGAFDVICAPEDLGSMLTPDDVLWVPCRTPAQRMIAQKDVLLAHLNAGGTIIALGESRQDLWLPSIKLTETPTNWWWWLDPNADLGVRVDNADHPLLRDIGHKEVTWHLHGWFDVPEGVTVLARDGEGRPILYEDTVSTPGRMIISSLDPMFHHGSHFMPATSRFLNQFVPNVRDYLNA
;
A
#
# COMPACT_ATOMS: atom_id res chain seq x y z
N MET A 1 30.70 0.89 1.99
CA MET A 1 29.47 1.55 2.49
C MET A 1 28.34 1.02 1.64
N THR A 2 27.42 0.29 2.28
CA THR A 2 26.38 -0.50 1.65
C THR A 2 25.11 0.33 1.42
N THR A 3 24.15 -0.26 0.71
CA THR A 3 22.80 0.28 0.55
C THR A 3 21.88 -0.17 1.68
N ILE A 4 21.01 0.71 2.17
CA ILE A 4 19.93 0.36 3.09
C ILE A 4 18.75 -0.20 2.28
N TYR A 5 18.24 -1.37 2.65
CA TYR A 5 16.87 -1.77 2.35
C TYR A 5 16.00 -1.44 3.56
N LEU A 6 15.10 -0.47 3.41
CA LEU A 6 14.24 -0.02 4.50
C LEU A 6 13.02 -0.92 4.61
N LYS A 7 12.96 -1.74 5.66
CA LYS A 7 11.87 -2.68 5.92
C LYS A 7 10.72 -1.97 6.63
N SER A 8 9.69 -1.67 5.86
CA SER A 8 8.43 -1.09 6.36
C SER A 8 7.31 -2.14 6.53
N ALA A 9 7.44 -3.26 5.82
CA ALA A 9 6.57 -4.42 5.89
C ALA A 9 6.77 -5.22 7.19
N TYR A 10 5.81 -6.09 7.53
CA TYR A 10 6.00 -7.03 8.63
C TYR A 10 7.13 -8.02 8.35
N GLU A 11 7.15 -8.58 7.15
CA GLU A 11 8.18 -9.51 6.68
C GLU A 11 9.06 -8.83 5.62
N ALA A 12 10.36 -9.13 5.63
CA ALA A 12 11.22 -8.72 4.54
C ALA A 12 10.95 -9.58 3.29
N SER A 13 11.29 -9.04 2.12
CA SER A 13 11.40 -9.89 0.93
C SER A 13 12.51 -10.93 1.13
N PRO A 14 12.25 -12.24 0.92
CA PRO A 14 13.28 -13.27 1.04
C PRO A 14 14.51 -13.02 0.16
N ARG A 15 14.33 -12.27 -0.95
CA ARG A 15 15.42 -11.88 -1.85
C ARG A 15 16.32 -10.82 -1.23
N MET A 16 15.73 -9.88 -0.48
CA MET A 16 16.48 -8.85 0.25
C MET A 16 17.19 -9.46 1.46
N GLU A 17 16.57 -10.43 2.15
CA GLU A 17 17.23 -11.22 3.20
C GLU A 17 18.47 -11.92 2.66
N ALA A 18 18.32 -12.66 1.56
CA ALA A 18 19.45 -13.33 0.90
C ALA A 18 20.53 -12.33 0.44
N ALA A 19 20.15 -11.12 0.00
CA ALA A 19 21.11 -10.07 -0.36
C ALA A 19 21.84 -9.48 0.86
N ALA A 20 21.15 -9.37 1.99
CA ALA A 20 21.74 -8.93 3.26
C ALA A 20 22.75 -9.97 3.79
N GLU A 21 22.44 -11.26 3.69
CA GLU A 21 23.37 -12.35 4.02
C GLU A 21 24.65 -12.31 3.18
N ARG A 22 24.56 -11.84 1.93
CA ARG A 22 25.71 -11.61 1.04
C ARG A 22 26.43 -10.27 1.28
N GLY A 23 25.93 -9.43 2.19
CA GLY A 23 26.49 -8.11 2.49
C GLY A 23 26.26 -7.05 1.41
N GLU A 24 25.34 -7.29 0.47
CA GLU A 24 25.02 -6.37 -0.63
C GLU A 24 24.15 -5.19 -0.17
N VAL A 25 23.33 -5.43 0.85
CA VAL A 25 22.45 -4.46 1.52
C VAL A 25 22.49 -4.66 3.03
N VAL A 26 22.04 -3.65 3.77
CA VAL A 26 21.71 -3.76 5.19
C VAL A 26 20.21 -3.55 5.35
N ILE A 27 19.54 -4.47 6.03
CA ILE A 27 18.12 -4.34 6.34
C ILE A 27 17.98 -3.52 7.62
N ILE A 28 17.21 -2.44 7.56
CA ILE A 28 16.88 -1.59 8.71
C ILE A 28 15.35 -1.55 8.81
N GLU A 29 14.82 -1.87 9.99
CA GLU A 29 13.39 -1.64 10.27
C GLU A 29 13.11 -0.15 10.18
N GLN A 30 11.98 0.24 9.59
CA GLN A 30 11.74 1.65 9.33
C GLN A 30 11.78 2.54 10.59
N GLN A 31 11.26 2.03 11.71
CA GLN A 31 11.26 2.75 12.99
C GLN A 31 12.66 3.00 13.57
N ASP A 32 13.66 2.21 13.13
CA ASP A 32 15.03 2.30 13.62
C ASP A 32 15.91 3.19 12.71
N LEU A 33 15.37 3.70 11.59
CA LEU A 33 16.12 4.57 10.70
C LEU A 33 16.32 5.95 11.34
N THR A 34 17.58 6.28 11.66
CA THR A 34 17.98 7.61 12.14
C THR A 34 18.72 8.40 11.05
N PRO A 35 18.83 9.73 11.19
CA PRO A 35 19.69 10.54 10.33
C PRO A 35 21.14 10.02 10.25
N GLU A 36 21.70 9.57 11.38
CA GLU A 36 23.07 9.07 11.46
C GLU A 36 23.22 7.76 10.66
N ILE A 37 22.26 6.84 10.80
CA ILE A 37 22.25 5.59 10.03
C ILE A 37 22.13 5.92 8.55
N LEU A 38 21.18 6.77 8.16
CA LEU A 38 20.97 7.14 6.76
C LEU A 38 22.23 7.76 6.14
N LEU A 39 22.84 8.74 6.82
CA LEU A 39 24.01 9.47 6.32
C LEU A 39 25.28 8.62 6.26
N ALA A 40 25.36 7.53 7.03
CA ALA A 40 26.46 6.57 6.97
C ALA A 40 26.45 5.66 5.72
N HIS A 41 25.37 5.69 4.93
CA HIS A 41 25.17 4.86 3.75
C HIS A 41 25.14 5.70 2.46
N ARG A 42 25.22 5.04 1.30
CA ARG A 42 25.18 5.71 -0.02
C ARG A 42 23.97 5.34 -0.87
N GLY A 43 23.25 4.29 -0.51
CA GLY A 43 22.04 3.85 -1.20
C GLY A 43 20.90 3.67 -0.22
N LEU A 44 19.68 3.92 -0.68
CA LEU A 44 18.43 3.66 0.02
C LEU A 44 17.45 2.99 -0.96
N ILE A 45 16.83 1.89 -0.55
CA ILE A 45 15.77 1.22 -1.29
C ILE A 45 14.53 1.20 -0.40
N THR A 46 13.42 1.73 -0.91
CA THR A 46 12.12 1.71 -0.23
C THR A 46 11.07 1.01 -1.08
N GLY A 47 10.18 0.27 -0.42
CA GLY A 47 9.06 -0.44 -1.05
C GLY A 47 7.74 0.34 -1.00
N GLN A 48 6.72 -0.23 -1.63
CA GLN A 48 5.35 0.29 -1.71
C GLN A 48 4.64 0.44 -0.35
N GLN A 49 5.16 -0.24 0.69
CA GLN A 49 4.67 -0.19 2.07
C GLN A 49 5.42 0.83 2.94
N LEU A 50 6.16 1.76 2.33
CA LEU A 50 6.85 2.83 3.05
C LEU A 50 5.87 3.69 3.87
N ASP A 51 6.17 3.87 5.16
CA ASP A 51 5.49 4.87 6.00
C ASP A 51 6.04 6.26 5.64
N GLN A 52 5.32 6.98 4.78
CA GLN A 52 5.75 8.31 4.34
C GLN A 52 5.56 9.39 5.40
N ASP A 53 4.71 9.18 6.40
CA ASP A 53 4.53 10.11 7.51
C ASP A 53 5.75 10.10 8.44
N ALA A 54 6.21 8.90 8.81
CA ALA A 54 7.45 8.74 9.56
C ALA A 54 8.67 9.23 8.76
N LEU A 55 8.72 8.92 7.47
CA LEU A 55 9.84 9.33 6.61
C LEU A 55 9.88 10.86 6.38
N LEU A 56 8.73 11.54 6.37
CA LEU A 56 8.66 13.00 6.25
C LEU A 56 9.41 13.71 7.39
N ASN A 57 9.42 13.13 8.60
CA ASN A 57 10.21 13.66 9.73
C ASN A 57 11.73 13.59 9.48
N LEU A 58 12.18 12.70 8.59
CA LEU A 58 13.57 12.57 8.17
C LEU A 58 13.89 13.37 6.89
N LYS A 59 12.97 14.19 6.38
CA LYS A 59 13.19 14.98 5.15
C LYS A 59 14.54 15.73 5.13
N PRO A 60 14.95 16.47 6.18
CA PRO A 60 16.26 17.13 6.16
C PRO A 60 17.44 16.16 6.00
N ALA A 61 17.36 14.97 6.59
CA ALA A 61 18.38 13.94 6.47
C ALA A 61 18.37 13.27 5.09
N LEU A 62 17.20 13.08 4.48
CA LEU A 62 17.08 12.59 3.10
C LEU A 62 17.69 13.56 2.09
N GLU A 63 17.43 14.85 2.24
CA GLU A 63 18.02 15.89 1.39
C GLU A 63 19.56 15.89 1.55
N ALA A 64 20.06 15.84 2.79
CA ALA A 64 21.51 15.78 3.05
C ALA A 64 22.15 14.49 2.50
N PHE A 65 21.47 13.34 2.63
CA PHE A 65 21.91 12.06 2.08
C PHE A 65 22.03 12.10 0.54
N LEU A 66 21.08 12.73 -0.14
CA LEU A 66 21.15 12.89 -1.59
C LEU A 66 22.21 13.93 -1.99
N ASP A 67 22.31 15.05 -1.29
CA ASP A 67 23.31 16.09 -1.55
C ASP A 67 24.75 15.58 -1.44
N GLN A 68 25.04 14.59 -0.59
CA GLN A 68 26.34 13.91 -0.53
C GLN A 68 26.56 12.85 -1.63
N GLY A 69 25.67 12.81 -2.63
CA GLY A 69 25.72 11.89 -3.77
C GLY A 69 24.99 10.56 -3.56
N GLY A 70 24.14 10.46 -2.53
CA GLY A 70 23.34 9.27 -2.26
C GLY A 70 22.35 8.94 -3.39
N ARG A 71 21.95 7.68 -3.46
CA ARG A 71 20.96 7.19 -4.42
C ARG A 71 19.77 6.57 -3.72
N TRP A 72 18.56 7.01 -4.08
CA TRP A 72 17.33 6.48 -3.52
C TRP A 72 16.48 5.82 -4.60
N PHE A 73 16.28 4.51 -4.49
CA PHE A 73 15.34 3.73 -5.29
C PHE A 73 13.99 3.65 -4.58
N PHE A 74 12.97 4.28 -5.14
CA PHE A 74 11.64 4.40 -4.55
C PHE A 74 10.61 3.61 -5.37
N ASN A 75 9.91 2.68 -4.71
CA ASN A 75 8.72 2.01 -5.25
C ASN A 75 7.46 2.55 -4.57
N GLY A 76 6.39 2.74 -5.34
CA GLY A 76 5.07 3.15 -4.85
C GLY A 76 4.68 4.56 -5.25
N HIS A 77 3.63 5.07 -4.61
CA HIS A 77 3.06 6.39 -4.92
C HIS A 77 3.61 7.44 -3.96
N VAL A 78 4.21 8.52 -4.45
CA VAL A 78 4.61 9.67 -3.62
C VAL A 78 3.36 10.42 -3.18
N VAL A 79 3.03 10.39 -1.89
CA VAL A 79 1.84 11.07 -1.34
C VAL A 79 2.17 12.08 -0.24
N ARG A 80 3.45 12.15 0.14
CA ARG A 80 4.02 13.20 1.00
C ARG A 80 5.14 13.94 0.25
N PRO A 81 5.41 15.22 0.59
CA PRO A 81 6.47 16.02 -0.04
C PRO A 81 7.86 15.65 0.49
N LEU A 82 8.28 14.40 0.26
CA LEU A 82 9.48 13.79 0.84
C LEU A 82 10.79 14.46 0.42
N LEU A 83 10.82 15.10 -0.75
CA LEU A 83 11.92 15.96 -1.22
C LEU A 83 11.33 17.20 -1.90
N ASP A 84 12.09 18.29 -1.91
CA ASP A 84 11.72 19.49 -2.68
C ASP A 84 11.73 19.17 -4.18
N GLY A 85 10.67 19.57 -4.90
CA GLY A 85 10.52 19.31 -6.33
C GLY A 85 9.86 17.97 -6.69
N LEU A 86 9.76 17.01 -5.76
CA LEU A 86 8.92 15.82 -5.96
C LEU A 86 7.44 16.23 -5.99
N LYS A 87 6.70 15.67 -6.95
CA LYS A 87 5.27 15.89 -7.13
C LYS A 87 4.48 14.69 -6.60
N GLN A 88 3.26 14.96 -6.11
CA GLN A 88 2.33 13.94 -5.67
C GLN A 88 1.97 13.00 -6.83
N TYR A 89 1.91 11.70 -6.56
CA TYR A 89 1.38 10.68 -7.46
C TYR A 89 0.03 11.08 -8.03
N ARG A 90 -0.17 10.85 -9.32
CA ARG A 90 -1.44 11.05 -10.01
C ARG A 90 -1.80 9.80 -10.81
N PRO A 91 -2.98 9.19 -10.60
CA PRO A 91 -3.44 8.10 -11.43
C PRO A 91 -3.80 8.60 -12.83
N ILE A 92 -3.78 7.70 -13.80
CA ILE A 92 -4.44 7.90 -15.09
C ILE A 92 -5.95 8.09 -14.85
N ASP A 93 -6.56 9.14 -15.40
CA ASP A 93 -8.00 9.40 -15.21
C ASP A 93 -8.85 8.35 -15.93
N LYS A 94 -9.79 7.67 -15.27
CA LYS A 94 -10.68 6.67 -15.91
C LYS A 94 -9.93 5.70 -16.85
N PRO A 95 -8.94 4.94 -16.36
CA PRO A 95 -8.06 4.14 -17.20
C PRO A 95 -8.81 2.98 -17.87
N ARG A 96 -8.36 2.60 -19.06
CA ARG A 96 -8.78 1.41 -19.82
C ARG A 96 -7.57 0.50 -20.03
N ARG A 97 -7.81 -0.75 -20.47
CA ARG A 97 -6.72 -1.74 -20.64
C ARG A 97 -5.50 -1.23 -21.45
N PRO A 98 -5.66 -0.53 -22.60
CA PRO A 98 -4.52 -0.01 -23.35
C PRO A 98 -3.74 1.10 -22.64
N ASP A 99 -4.36 1.80 -21.67
CA ASP A 99 -3.67 2.79 -20.85
C ASP A 99 -2.61 2.15 -19.93
N PHE A 100 -2.56 0.82 -19.84
CA PHE A 100 -1.54 0.07 -19.08
C PHE A 100 -0.48 -0.59 -19.95
N ASP A 101 -0.52 -0.39 -21.27
CA ASP A 101 0.50 -0.93 -22.16
C ASP A 101 1.85 -0.27 -21.84
N LEU A 102 2.90 -1.08 -21.66
CA LEU A 102 4.20 -0.59 -21.18
C LEU A 102 5.15 -0.35 -22.36
N THR A 103 5.67 0.87 -22.47
CA THR A 103 6.60 1.26 -23.55
C THR A 103 7.87 1.90 -22.99
N ALA A 104 8.98 1.73 -23.68
CA ALA A 104 10.21 2.46 -23.37
C ALA A 104 10.11 3.89 -23.93
N VAL A 105 10.48 4.88 -23.10
CA VAL A 105 10.56 6.31 -23.46
C VAL A 105 12.02 6.70 -23.71
N ASN A 106 12.90 6.39 -22.77
CA ASN A 106 14.35 6.51 -22.94
C ASN A 106 15.02 5.22 -22.42
N SER A 107 15.98 4.66 -23.18
CA SER A 107 16.67 3.42 -22.81
C SER A 107 17.49 3.58 -21.53
N HIS A 108 17.31 2.68 -20.56
CA HIS A 108 18.05 2.73 -19.29
C HIS A 108 18.68 1.36 -18.97
N PRO A 109 19.94 1.30 -18.49
CA PRO A 109 20.65 0.04 -18.23
C PRO A 109 19.93 -0.94 -17.30
N LEU A 110 19.12 -0.42 -16.36
CA LEU A 110 18.31 -1.27 -15.47
C LEU A 110 17.40 -2.25 -16.24
N TYR A 111 16.94 -1.89 -17.44
CA TYR A 111 16.04 -2.72 -18.26
C TYR A 111 16.75 -3.39 -19.45
N GLU A 112 18.08 -3.28 -19.57
CA GLU A 112 18.81 -3.86 -20.70
C GLU A 112 18.56 -5.36 -20.83
N GLY A 113 18.15 -5.79 -22.03
CA GLY A 113 17.82 -7.18 -22.33
C GLY A 113 16.48 -7.68 -21.76
N ILE A 114 15.67 -6.82 -21.13
CA ILE A 114 14.34 -7.18 -20.65
C ILE A 114 13.28 -6.65 -21.62
N GLU A 115 12.47 -7.55 -22.18
CA GLU A 115 11.30 -7.16 -22.96
C GLU A 115 10.21 -6.63 -22.01
N LEU A 116 9.86 -5.35 -22.12
CA LEU A 116 8.89 -4.70 -21.21
C LEU A 116 7.52 -5.38 -21.16
N LYS A 117 7.13 -6.06 -22.25
CA LYS A 117 5.89 -6.86 -22.29
C LYS A 117 5.86 -7.98 -21.24
N MET A 118 7.02 -8.47 -20.79
CA MET A 118 7.14 -9.44 -19.70
C MET A 118 6.82 -8.86 -18.31
N LEU A 119 6.78 -7.53 -18.19
CA LEU A 119 6.48 -6.79 -16.96
C LEU A 119 5.05 -6.21 -16.96
N GLU A 120 4.46 -6.03 -18.15
CA GLU A 120 3.16 -5.36 -18.35
C GLU A 120 1.99 -6.10 -17.68
N ALA A 121 1.95 -7.43 -17.84
CA ALA A 121 0.85 -8.26 -17.38
C ALA A 121 1.35 -9.54 -16.71
N ASN A 122 0.57 -10.02 -15.76
CA ASN A 122 0.73 -11.34 -15.17
C ASN A 122 -0.52 -12.15 -15.50
N LYS A 123 -0.37 -13.28 -16.20
CA LYS A 123 -1.47 -14.10 -16.71
C LYS A 123 -2.43 -13.34 -17.64
N GLY A 124 -2.04 -12.18 -18.19
CA GLY A 124 -2.89 -11.33 -19.03
C GLY A 124 -3.64 -10.22 -18.29
N VAL A 125 -3.58 -10.17 -16.95
CA VAL A 125 -4.06 -9.02 -16.17
C VAL A 125 -2.97 -7.95 -16.11
N ALA A 126 -3.30 -6.74 -16.54
CA ALA A 126 -2.39 -5.58 -16.54
C ALA A 126 -2.69 -4.58 -15.41
N GLY A 127 -1.76 -3.63 -15.26
CA GLY A 127 -1.85 -2.56 -14.27
C GLY A 127 -1.31 -2.94 -12.89
N PHE A 128 -0.58 -4.06 -12.77
CA PHE A 128 0.25 -4.36 -11.59
C PHE A 128 1.56 -3.55 -11.59
N TYR A 129 2.08 -3.26 -12.78
CA TYR A 129 3.31 -2.48 -12.96
C TYR A 129 3.13 -1.00 -12.59
N GLY A 130 1.94 -0.44 -12.79
CA GLY A 130 1.63 0.94 -12.48
C GLY A 130 0.31 1.38 -13.09
N ARG A 131 -0.27 2.45 -12.58
CA ARG A 131 -1.58 2.98 -13.01
C ARG A 131 -1.62 4.50 -13.13
N GLY A 132 -0.45 5.11 -13.20
CA GLY A 132 -0.23 6.54 -13.06
C GLY A 132 1.25 6.83 -13.01
N CYS A 133 1.60 8.02 -12.56
CA CYS A 133 2.98 8.41 -12.34
C CYS A 133 3.13 9.18 -11.04
N ASN A 134 4.33 9.11 -10.46
CA ASN A 134 4.86 10.24 -9.70
C ASN A 134 5.30 11.26 -10.75
N PRO A 135 4.66 12.43 -10.93
CA PRO A 135 4.94 13.30 -12.07
C PRO A 135 6.39 13.80 -12.07
N LEU A 136 6.97 13.98 -13.26
CA LEU A 136 8.38 14.34 -13.43
C LEU A 136 8.70 15.69 -12.77
N PRO A 137 9.70 15.74 -11.89
CA PRO A 137 10.39 16.97 -11.53
C PRO A 137 11.14 17.57 -12.72
N GLU A 138 11.49 18.84 -12.64
CA GLU A 138 12.35 19.48 -13.64
C GLU A 138 13.71 18.77 -13.75
N GLY A 139 14.12 18.45 -14.99
CA GLY A 139 15.37 17.74 -15.28
C GLY A 139 15.35 16.23 -15.05
N ALA A 140 14.21 15.64 -14.66
CA ALA A 140 14.06 14.19 -14.60
C ALA A 140 13.92 13.57 -16.00
N VAL A 141 14.37 12.32 -16.15
CA VAL A 141 14.34 11.56 -17.41
C VAL A 141 13.36 10.39 -17.27
N ALA A 142 12.28 10.42 -18.05
CA ALA A 142 11.35 9.31 -18.18
C ALA A 142 12.05 8.06 -18.76
N ILE A 143 11.85 6.89 -18.16
CA ILE A 143 12.41 5.62 -18.64
C ILE A 143 11.34 4.81 -19.36
N ASN A 144 10.27 4.46 -18.66
CA ASN A 144 9.15 3.70 -19.20
C ASN A 144 7.85 4.47 -18.99
N GLY A 145 6.94 4.34 -19.96
CA GLY A 145 5.67 5.04 -20.01
C GLY A 145 4.50 4.09 -20.20
N LEU A 146 3.33 4.50 -19.70
CA LEU A 146 2.07 3.75 -19.80
C LEU A 146 1.15 4.37 -20.87
N GLY A 147 0.63 3.51 -21.75
CA GLY A 147 -0.36 3.86 -22.77
C GLY A 147 0.13 4.84 -23.84
N GLU A 148 -0.82 5.37 -24.62
CA GLU A 148 -0.55 6.30 -25.73
C GLU A 148 0.18 7.57 -25.28
N ALA A 149 -0.20 8.10 -24.12
CA ALA A 149 0.41 9.31 -23.56
C ALA A 149 1.81 9.06 -22.96
N GLN A 150 2.27 7.81 -22.91
CA GLN A 150 3.51 7.37 -22.27
C GLN A 150 3.67 7.96 -20.86
N VAL A 151 2.62 7.84 -20.04
CA VAL A 151 2.60 8.34 -18.66
C VAL A 151 3.79 7.74 -17.89
N PRO A 152 4.75 8.55 -17.39
CA PRO A 152 6.05 8.06 -16.95
C PRO A 152 5.97 7.32 -15.63
N VAL A 153 5.82 5.99 -15.69
CA VAL A 153 5.77 5.12 -14.50
C VAL A 153 7.15 4.92 -13.89
N ASP A 154 8.19 4.94 -14.71
CA ASP A 154 9.59 4.85 -14.30
C ASP A 154 10.36 6.08 -14.74
N TRP A 155 11.16 6.65 -13.85
CA TRP A 155 12.06 7.76 -14.21
C TRP A 155 13.21 7.91 -13.23
N VAL A 156 14.29 8.54 -13.70
CA VAL A 156 15.43 8.94 -12.86
C VAL A 156 15.54 10.45 -12.83
N TRP A 157 15.78 10.98 -11.64
CA TRP A 157 16.09 12.38 -11.43
C TRP A 157 17.50 12.55 -10.87
N ALA A 158 18.36 13.22 -11.63
CA ALA A 158 19.61 13.78 -11.12
C ALA A 158 19.27 15.12 -10.44
N ARG A 159 19.32 15.14 -9.11
CA ARG A 159 18.93 16.33 -8.35
C ARG A 159 19.93 17.46 -8.56
N PRO A 160 19.49 18.74 -8.62
CA PRO A 160 20.38 19.89 -8.78
C PRO A 160 21.49 19.99 -7.73
N ARG A 161 21.21 19.55 -6.50
CA ARG A 161 22.16 19.61 -5.37
C ARG A 161 23.00 18.33 -5.21
N GLY A 162 22.85 17.35 -6.10
CA GLY A 162 23.56 16.07 -6.03
C GLY A 162 22.66 14.89 -5.69
N GLY A 163 23.19 13.69 -5.94
CA GLY A 163 22.47 12.43 -5.73
C GLY A 163 21.46 12.12 -6.83
N ARG A 164 20.85 10.94 -6.73
CA ARG A 164 19.87 10.46 -7.72
C ARG A 164 18.66 9.83 -7.04
N PHE A 165 17.49 10.04 -7.64
CA PHE A 165 16.24 9.40 -7.24
C PHE A 165 15.69 8.58 -8.41
N PHE A 166 15.44 7.30 -8.20
CA PHE A 166 14.70 6.46 -9.13
C PHE A 166 13.27 6.32 -8.61
N SER A 167 12.30 6.69 -9.44
CA SER A 167 10.89 6.48 -9.15
C SER A 167 10.36 5.33 -9.97
N HIS A 168 9.76 4.34 -9.29
CA HIS A 168 8.84 3.38 -9.88
C HIS A 168 7.46 3.57 -9.22
N SER A 169 6.48 4.09 -9.96
CA SER A 169 5.16 4.43 -9.41
C SER A 169 4.15 3.27 -9.46
N GLY A 170 4.57 2.09 -9.00
CA GLY A 170 3.78 0.87 -8.99
C GLY A 170 4.05 -0.01 -7.77
N ASN A 171 3.71 -1.30 -7.90
CA ASN A 171 4.12 -2.31 -6.92
C ASN A 171 5.64 -2.50 -6.91
N ASP A 172 6.22 -3.14 -5.90
CA ASP A 172 7.68 -3.30 -5.83
C ASP A 172 8.27 -3.91 -7.11
N LEU A 173 9.14 -3.16 -7.81
CA LEU A 173 9.69 -3.57 -9.11
C LEU A 173 10.45 -4.89 -9.01
N GLY A 174 11.12 -5.14 -7.89
CA GLY A 174 11.83 -6.40 -7.60
C GLY A 174 10.92 -7.63 -7.51
N SER A 175 9.60 -7.46 -7.53
CA SER A 175 8.60 -8.53 -7.56
C SER A 175 7.94 -8.72 -8.93
N MET A 176 8.26 -7.88 -9.93
CA MET A 176 7.64 -7.93 -11.25
C MET A 176 8.17 -9.08 -12.12
N GLY A 177 7.41 -9.42 -13.18
CA GLY A 177 7.81 -10.43 -14.16
C GLY A 177 7.90 -11.85 -13.60
N LEU A 178 7.01 -12.21 -12.66
CA LEU A 178 7.00 -13.52 -11.99
C LEU A 178 6.93 -14.69 -12.97
N GLU A 179 6.10 -14.59 -14.01
CA GLU A 179 5.95 -15.65 -15.03
C GLU A 179 7.24 -15.91 -15.82
N TRP A 180 8.12 -14.92 -15.85
CA TRP A 180 9.36 -14.90 -16.61
C TRP A 180 10.59 -15.04 -15.70
N ASN A 181 10.37 -15.29 -14.41
CA ASN A 181 11.41 -15.37 -13.38
C ASN A 181 12.36 -14.15 -13.37
N LEU A 182 11.84 -12.94 -13.64
CA LEU A 182 12.65 -11.72 -13.70
C LEU A 182 12.92 -11.10 -12.33
N ALA A 183 12.08 -11.39 -11.34
CA ALA A 183 12.17 -10.81 -10.01
C ALA A 183 13.56 -10.94 -9.32
N PRO A 184 14.33 -12.05 -9.42
CA PRO A 184 15.68 -12.11 -8.86
C PRO A 184 16.63 -11.12 -9.54
N GLU A 185 16.58 -11.05 -10.87
CA GLU A 185 17.45 -10.16 -11.65
C GLU A 185 17.08 -8.69 -11.45
N LEU A 186 15.79 -8.36 -11.43
CA LEU A 186 15.31 -7.01 -11.10
C LEU A 186 15.78 -6.58 -9.71
N THR A 187 15.65 -7.45 -8.70
CA THR A 187 16.14 -7.18 -7.34
C THR A 187 17.65 -6.88 -7.35
N ARG A 188 18.45 -7.72 -8.03
CA ARG A 188 19.90 -7.50 -8.16
C ARG A 188 20.22 -6.16 -8.83
N ARG A 189 19.50 -5.80 -9.89
CA ARG A 189 19.71 -4.53 -10.62
C ARG A 189 19.31 -3.31 -9.81
N ILE A 190 18.26 -3.40 -9.00
CA ILE A 190 17.85 -2.33 -8.06
C ILE A 190 18.95 -2.09 -7.03
N ILE A 191 19.50 -3.16 -6.45
CA ILE A 191 20.62 -3.07 -5.50
C ILE A 191 21.85 -2.46 -6.16
N ALA A 192 22.21 -2.91 -7.36
CA ALA A 192 23.34 -2.34 -8.11
C ALA A 192 23.11 -0.85 -8.43
N TRP A 193 21.89 -0.47 -8.84
CA TRP A 193 21.54 0.93 -9.10
C TRP A 193 21.72 1.81 -7.86
N ALA A 194 21.22 1.35 -6.71
CA ALA A 194 21.34 2.05 -5.43
C ALA A 194 22.80 2.12 -4.93
N ASN A 195 23.61 1.11 -5.25
CA ASN A 195 25.04 1.08 -4.91
C ASN A 195 25.93 1.94 -5.82
N GLY A 196 25.41 2.54 -6.89
CA GLY A 196 26.21 3.41 -7.76
C GLY A 196 26.31 2.98 -9.23
N GLU A 197 25.77 1.81 -9.58
CA GLU A 197 25.88 1.23 -10.91
C GLU A 197 24.61 1.48 -11.76
N LEU A 198 24.55 0.91 -12.97
CA LEU A 198 23.34 0.76 -13.81
C LEU A 198 22.47 2.00 -14.02
N CYS A 199 23.07 3.19 -14.03
CA CYS A 199 22.39 4.44 -14.33
C CYS A 199 22.92 5.02 -15.64
N PHE A 200 22.29 6.06 -16.17
CA PHE A 200 22.82 6.79 -17.32
C PHE A 200 24.28 7.21 -17.12
N ASP A 201 25.12 6.81 -18.07
CA ASP A 201 26.52 7.19 -18.20
C ASP A 201 26.94 7.14 -19.69
N PRO A 202 27.05 8.30 -20.39
CA PRO A 202 26.79 9.65 -19.90
C PRO A 202 25.30 9.92 -19.65
N TRP A 203 24.99 11.03 -18.96
CA TRP A 203 23.61 11.50 -18.80
C TRP A 203 23.01 11.94 -20.16
N PRO A 204 21.73 11.68 -20.46
CA PRO A 204 21.15 12.05 -21.75
C PRO A 204 21.10 13.58 -21.94
N GLU A 205 21.57 14.06 -23.08
CA GLU A 205 21.57 15.51 -23.40
C GLU A 205 20.18 16.01 -23.83
N ASN A 206 19.45 15.22 -24.62
CA ASN A 206 18.11 15.55 -25.14
C ASN A 206 17.14 14.39 -24.93
N PRO A 207 16.79 14.05 -23.67
CA PRO A 207 15.87 12.96 -23.38
C PRO A 207 14.48 13.27 -23.94
N THR A 208 13.78 12.23 -24.40
CA THR A 208 12.36 12.32 -24.75
C THR A 208 11.56 12.67 -23.50
N VAL A 209 10.70 13.69 -23.60
CA VAL A 209 9.76 14.09 -22.54
C VAL A 209 8.33 13.91 -23.09
N PRO A 210 7.55 12.95 -22.59
CA PRO A 210 6.18 12.74 -23.04
C PRO A 210 5.26 13.90 -22.66
N ASP A 211 4.24 14.18 -23.48
CA ASP A 211 3.13 15.06 -23.12
C ASP A 211 2.00 14.23 -22.47
N TYR A 212 2.14 13.98 -21.16
CA TYR A 212 1.32 13.02 -20.43
C TYR A 212 0.31 13.66 -19.46
N GLU A 213 0.48 14.93 -19.10
CA GLU A 213 -0.26 15.52 -17.97
C GLU A 213 -1.78 15.57 -18.20
N TRP A 214 -2.22 15.72 -19.45
CA TRP A 214 -3.64 15.72 -19.83
C TRP A 214 -4.35 14.40 -19.52
N ARG A 215 -3.61 13.30 -19.36
CA ARG A 215 -4.13 11.96 -19.07
C ARG A 215 -4.32 11.71 -17.57
N LEU A 216 -3.80 12.58 -16.71
CA LEU A 216 -3.77 12.40 -15.26
C LEU A 216 -4.99 13.00 -14.56
N ALA A 217 -5.48 12.34 -13.51
CA ALA A 217 -6.48 12.92 -12.61
C ALA A 217 -5.90 14.09 -11.80
N GLU A 218 -6.73 14.98 -11.28
CA GLU A 218 -6.29 16.07 -10.41
C GLU A 218 -5.60 15.55 -9.12
N PRO A 219 -4.63 16.30 -8.56
CA PRO A 219 -4.04 15.96 -7.28
C PRO A 219 -5.10 15.95 -6.17
N GLU A 220 -4.97 15.00 -5.23
CA GLU A 220 -5.84 14.88 -4.06
C GLU A 220 -5.21 15.63 -2.87
N ASN A 221 -6.02 16.07 -1.90
CA ASN A 221 -5.50 16.72 -0.68
C ASN A 221 -5.38 15.69 0.45
N PHE A 222 -4.17 15.48 0.96
CA PHE A 222 -3.89 14.58 2.07
C PHE A 222 -3.38 15.39 3.27
N ARG A 223 -4.26 15.63 4.25
CA ARG A 223 -4.02 16.56 5.36
C ARG A 223 -3.16 15.98 6.49
N GLY A 224 -2.86 14.69 6.45
CA GLY A 224 -2.13 13.96 7.48
C GLY A 224 -2.99 13.58 8.69
N HIS A 225 -2.30 13.22 9.77
CA HIS A 225 -2.90 12.86 11.05
C HIS A 225 -3.82 13.97 11.58
N ARG A 226 -4.89 13.56 12.27
CA ARG A 226 -5.86 14.49 12.85
C ARG A 226 -6.55 13.86 14.04
N ALA A 227 -7.07 14.69 14.93
CA ALA A 227 -7.94 14.27 16.01
C ALA A 227 -9.10 15.27 16.13
N LEU A 228 -10.23 14.94 15.52
CA LEU A 228 -11.44 15.74 15.59
C LEU A 228 -12.19 15.45 16.90
N LYS A 229 -12.76 16.49 17.49
CA LYS A 229 -13.76 16.34 18.54
C LYS A 229 -15.10 16.07 17.89
N ARG A 230 -15.83 15.09 18.41
CA ARG A 230 -17.17 14.74 17.95
C ARG A 230 -18.03 14.33 19.13
N ASP A 231 -19.30 14.71 19.08
CA ASP A 231 -20.32 14.19 19.99
C ASP A 231 -20.75 12.79 19.49
N GLY A 232 -20.67 11.78 20.36
CA GLY A 232 -20.92 10.37 20.02
C GLY A 232 -19.66 9.58 19.69
N ARG A 233 -19.83 8.35 19.16
CA ARG A 233 -18.72 7.44 18.88
C ARG A 233 -17.84 7.97 17.75
N ARG A 234 -16.53 8.06 18.01
CA ARG A 234 -15.54 8.44 17.00
C ARG A 234 -15.06 7.19 16.27
N ILE A 235 -14.73 7.34 15.00
CA ILE A 235 -13.98 6.32 14.26
C ILE A 235 -12.51 6.73 14.28
N VAL A 236 -11.70 5.94 14.98
CA VAL A 236 -10.24 6.10 15.12
C VAL A 236 -9.57 5.12 14.17
N ALA A 237 -8.68 5.59 13.30
CA ALA A 237 -7.98 4.74 12.35
C ALA A 237 -6.46 4.95 12.42
N PRO A 238 -5.67 3.91 12.77
CA PRO A 238 -4.23 3.97 12.64
C PRO A 238 -3.84 4.01 11.15
N SER A 239 -3.03 4.98 10.75
CA SER A 239 -2.37 5.05 9.46
C SER A 239 -0.94 4.55 9.59
N SER A 240 -0.54 3.64 8.71
CA SER A 240 0.85 3.21 8.59
C SER A 240 1.68 4.11 7.65
N GLY A 241 1.17 5.29 7.29
CA GLY A 241 1.79 6.23 6.35
C GLY A 241 2.00 5.70 4.93
N THR A 242 1.48 4.51 4.64
CA THR A 242 1.51 3.92 3.31
C THR A 242 0.57 4.66 2.37
N TYR A 243 0.93 4.74 1.09
CA TYR A 243 0.15 5.54 0.15
C TYR A 243 -1.33 5.14 0.07
N TYR A 244 -1.61 3.84 0.24
CA TYR A 244 -2.96 3.31 0.15
C TYR A 244 -3.76 3.53 1.43
N ASN A 245 -3.12 3.58 2.60
CA ASN A 245 -3.76 4.03 3.85
C ASN A 245 -4.04 5.53 3.78
N ILE A 246 -3.03 6.34 3.42
CA ILE A 246 -3.16 7.79 3.28
C ILE A 246 -4.33 8.13 2.37
N ARG A 247 -4.36 7.58 1.14
CA ARG A 247 -5.45 7.85 0.21
C ARG A 247 -6.81 7.41 0.75
N SER A 248 -6.90 6.25 1.38
CA SER A 248 -8.18 5.71 1.85
C SER A 248 -8.72 6.41 3.09
N LEU A 249 -7.85 6.98 3.93
CA LEU A 249 -8.23 7.64 5.18
C LEU A 249 -8.38 9.16 5.02
N GLU A 250 -7.50 9.78 4.24
CA GLU A 250 -7.42 11.24 4.09
C GLU A 250 -8.04 11.74 2.78
N GLY A 251 -8.26 10.85 1.81
CA GLY A 251 -8.78 11.20 0.50
C GLY A 251 -10.22 11.75 0.55
N PRO A 252 -10.62 12.51 -0.47
CA PRO A 252 -11.85 13.32 -0.46
C PRO A 252 -13.13 12.50 -0.31
N ILE A 253 -13.13 11.23 -0.74
CA ILE A 253 -14.31 10.34 -0.65
C ILE A 253 -14.67 10.04 0.82
N PHE A 254 -13.67 9.97 1.70
CA PHE A 254 -13.83 9.58 3.11
C PHE A 254 -13.35 10.66 4.10
N GLU A 255 -13.14 11.90 3.64
CA GLU A 255 -12.59 13.01 4.45
C GLU A 255 -13.38 13.26 5.74
N GLY A 256 -14.68 12.93 5.81
CA GLY A 256 -15.51 13.06 7.01
C GLY A 256 -15.76 11.75 7.78
N ALA A 257 -15.22 10.62 7.32
CA ALA A 257 -15.56 9.30 7.85
C ALA A 257 -14.71 8.88 9.05
N PHE A 258 -13.45 9.32 9.12
CA PHE A 258 -12.52 8.95 10.19
C PHE A 258 -12.23 10.16 11.08
N ASP A 259 -12.73 10.16 12.30
CA ASP A 259 -12.65 11.30 13.21
C ASP A 259 -11.23 11.49 13.77
N VAL A 260 -10.50 10.38 13.97
CA VAL A 260 -9.09 10.40 14.37
C VAL A 260 -8.28 9.55 13.40
N ILE A 261 -7.18 10.12 12.89
CA ILE A 261 -6.16 9.42 12.11
C ILE A 261 -4.84 9.63 12.84
N CYS A 262 -4.22 8.56 13.30
CA CYS A 262 -2.98 8.61 14.10
C CYS A 262 -2.03 7.48 13.71
N ALA A 263 -0.82 7.46 14.26
CA ALA A 263 0.03 6.28 14.14
C ALA A 263 -0.51 5.12 15.01
N PRO A 264 -0.26 3.84 14.67
CA PRO A 264 -0.49 2.72 15.56
C PRO A 264 0.04 2.93 16.99
N GLU A 265 1.20 3.55 17.13
CA GLU A 265 1.88 3.77 18.42
C GLU A 265 1.14 4.78 19.32
N ASP A 266 0.31 5.64 18.74
CA ASP A 266 -0.43 6.68 19.47
C ASP A 266 -1.77 6.17 20.01
N LEU A 267 -2.18 4.94 19.66
CA LEU A 267 -3.53 4.40 19.97
C LEU A 267 -3.86 4.47 21.45
N GLY A 268 -2.90 4.18 22.35
CA GLY A 268 -3.14 4.24 23.80
C GLY A 268 -3.51 5.62 24.32
N SER A 269 -3.11 6.69 23.63
CA SER A 269 -3.46 8.07 23.98
C SER A 269 -4.68 8.60 23.24
N MET A 270 -5.00 8.00 22.08
CA MET A 270 -6.04 8.48 21.17
C MET A 270 -7.39 7.79 21.39
N LEU A 271 -7.39 6.52 21.78
CA LEU A 271 -8.61 5.73 22.02
C LEU A 271 -9.28 6.10 23.34
N THR A 272 -10.61 6.15 23.28
CA THR A 272 -11.52 6.21 24.42
C THR A 272 -12.46 5.00 24.37
N PRO A 273 -13.06 4.58 25.50
CA PRO A 273 -13.84 3.34 25.57
C PRO A 273 -14.95 3.20 24.53
N ASP A 274 -15.61 4.29 24.16
CA ASP A 274 -16.73 4.30 23.21
C ASP A 274 -16.31 4.34 21.74
N ASP A 275 -15.01 4.49 21.45
CA ASP A 275 -14.53 4.63 20.09
C ASP A 275 -14.64 3.33 19.28
N VAL A 276 -14.75 3.51 17.98
CA VAL A 276 -14.59 2.45 16.99
C VAL A 276 -13.17 2.54 16.46
N LEU A 277 -12.35 1.53 16.74
CA LEU A 277 -11.04 1.40 16.11
C LEU A 277 -11.21 0.72 14.75
N TRP A 278 -10.84 1.41 13.67
CA TRP A 278 -10.79 0.86 12.32
C TRP A 278 -9.34 0.63 11.91
N VAL A 279 -8.88 -0.61 11.92
CA VAL A 279 -7.53 -0.99 11.46
C VAL A 279 -7.57 -1.25 9.94
N PRO A 280 -6.95 -0.39 9.11
CA PRO A 280 -6.90 -0.57 7.66
C PRO A 280 -6.20 -1.88 7.27
N CYS A 281 -6.52 -2.39 6.09
CA CYS A 281 -5.81 -3.56 5.56
C CYS A 281 -4.33 -3.25 5.32
N ARG A 282 -3.50 -4.30 5.43
CA ARG A 282 -2.03 -4.22 5.30
C ARG A 282 -1.37 -3.26 6.30
N THR A 283 -2.02 -2.99 7.43
CA THR A 283 -1.33 -2.32 8.55
C THR A 283 -0.23 -3.26 9.07
N PRO A 284 1.03 -2.82 9.18
CA PRO A 284 2.13 -3.71 9.57
C PRO A 284 1.88 -4.39 10.91
N ALA A 285 1.85 -5.72 10.91
CA ALA A 285 1.42 -6.52 12.05
C ALA A 285 2.27 -6.28 13.30
N GLN A 286 3.59 -6.08 13.16
CA GLN A 286 4.49 -5.77 14.28
C GLN A 286 4.08 -4.52 15.05
N ARG A 287 3.55 -3.51 14.35
CA ARG A 287 3.10 -2.26 14.97
C ARG A 287 1.84 -2.49 15.79
N MET A 288 0.90 -3.31 15.28
CA MET A 288 -0.31 -3.68 16.01
C MET A 288 -0.05 -4.67 17.16
N ILE A 289 0.92 -5.58 16.99
CA ILE A 289 1.39 -6.50 18.04
C ILE A 289 1.88 -5.72 19.27
N ALA A 290 2.55 -4.58 19.06
CA ALA A 290 2.98 -3.71 20.16
C ALA A 290 1.81 -3.04 20.91
N GLN A 291 0.62 -2.97 20.30
CA GLN A 291 -0.57 -2.34 20.89
C GLN A 291 -1.54 -3.32 21.54
N LYS A 292 -1.24 -4.63 21.58
CA LYS A 292 -2.19 -5.67 22.04
C LYS A 292 -2.89 -5.35 23.36
N ASP A 293 -2.16 -4.85 24.35
CA ASP A 293 -2.74 -4.57 25.67
C ASP A 293 -3.73 -3.40 25.61
N VAL A 294 -3.44 -2.37 24.78
CA VAL A 294 -4.37 -1.26 24.51
C VAL A 294 -5.64 -1.78 23.85
N LEU A 295 -5.50 -2.66 22.85
CA LEU A 295 -6.63 -3.22 22.11
C LEU A 295 -7.49 -4.14 22.98
N LEU A 296 -6.86 -4.97 23.81
CA LEU A 296 -7.55 -5.84 24.75
C LEU A 296 -8.30 -5.02 25.81
N ALA A 297 -7.69 -3.95 26.34
CA ALA A 297 -8.36 -3.05 27.26
C ALA A 297 -9.56 -2.35 26.61
N HIS A 298 -9.43 -1.92 25.34
CA HIS A 298 -10.52 -1.33 24.57
C HIS A 298 -11.70 -2.29 24.40
N LEU A 299 -11.44 -3.54 24.00
CA LEU A 299 -12.47 -4.58 23.90
C LEU A 299 -13.10 -4.92 25.26
N ASN A 300 -12.31 -5.03 26.32
CA ASN A 300 -12.82 -5.30 27.67
C ASN A 300 -13.70 -4.17 28.21
N ALA A 301 -13.50 -2.94 27.73
CA ALA A 301 -14.33 -1.79 28.07
C ALA A 301 -15.64 -1.69 27.24
N GLY A 302 -15.88 -2.63 26.33
CA GLY A 302 -17.04 -2.63 25.44
C GLY A 302 -16.82 -1.90 24.10
N GLY A 303 -15.58 -1.51 23.80
CA GLY A 303 -15.21 -0.85 22.56
C GLY A 303 -15.39 -1.73 21.33
N THR A 304 -15.39 -1.11 20.15
CA THR A 304 -15.48 -1.82 18.86
C THR A 304 -14.16 -1.78 18.12
N ILE A 305 -13.73 -2.92 17.55
CA ILE A 305 -12.59 -3.02 16.63
C ILE A 305 -13.07 -3.58 15.28
N ILE A 306 -12.73 -2.89 14.19
CA ILE A 306 -12.88 -3.34 12.81
C ILE A 306 -11.48 -3.61 12.27
N ALA A 307 -11.21 -4.82 11.79
CA ALA A 307 -9.88 -5.19 11.32
C ALA A 307 -9.93 -5.86 9.94
N LEU A 308 -9.35 -5.18 8.94
CA LEU A 308 -9.36 -5.61 7.55
C LEU A 308 -8.13 -6.45 7.17
N GLY A 309 -8.22 -7.16 6.04
CA GLY A 309 -7.33 -8.23 5.62
C GLY A 309 -5.86 -7.87 5.45
N GLU A 310 -5.02 -8.90 5.34
CA GLU A 310 -3.55 -8.79 5.29
C GLU A 310 -2.93 -8.01 6.46
N SER A 311 -3.57 -8.02 7.62
CA SER A 311 -3.04 -7.35 8.82
C SER A 311 -2.62 -8.33 9.92
N ARG A 312 -2.68 -9.65 9.67
CA ARG A 312 -2.37 -10.73 10.63
C ARG A 312 -3.10 -10.56 11.96
N GLN A 313 -4.42 -10.40 11.89
CA GLN A 313 -5.28 -10.18 13.07
C GLN A 313 -5.15 -11.30 14.11
N ASP A 314 -4.81 -12.53 13.68
CA ASP A 314 -4.48 -13.68 14.51
C ASP A 314 -3.35 -13.40 15.51
N LEU A 315 -2.44 -12.50 15.16
CA LEU A 315 -1.30 -12.18 16.01
C LEU A 315 -1.63 -11.16 17.09
N TRP A 316 -2.64 -10.31 16.95
CA TRP A 316 -2.83 -9.15 17.84
C TRP A 316 -4.27 -8.90 18.33
N LEU A 317 -5.25 -9.70 17.92
CA LEU A 317 -6.59 -9.73 18.51
C LEU A 317 -6.85 -11.06 19.24
N PRO A 318 -7.67 -11.05 20.31
CA PRO A 318 -8.06 -12.28 20.99
C PRO A 318 -8.99 -13.11 20.11
N SER A 319 -8.95 -14.43 20.27
CA SER A 319 -9.89 -15.39 19.67
C SER A 319 -9.93 -15.43 18.14
N ILE A 320 -8.93 -14.87 17.45
CA ILE A 320 -8.83 -14.94 15.99
C ILE A 320 -8.01 -16.15 15.56
N LYS A 321 -8.58 -16.98 14.67
CA LYS A 321 -7.89 -18.09 14.00
C LYS A 321 -7.97 -17.91 12.49
N LEU A 322 -6.90 -17.41 11.89
CA LEU A 322 -6.80 -17.16 10.45
C LEU A 322 -6.03 -18.31 9.77
N THR A 323 -6.58 -18.83 8.68
CA THR A 323 -5.81 -19.64 7.71
C THR A 323 -5.56 -18.78 6.48
N GLU A 324 -4.30 -18.44 6.21
CA GLU A 324 -3.91 -17.68 5.03
C GLU A 324 -4.04 -18.51 3.75
N THR A 325 -4.43 -17.86 2.66
CA THR A 325 -4.52 -18.48 1.33
C THR A 325 -3.83 -17.61 0.30
N PRO A 326 -3.12 -18.20 -0.68
CA PRO A 326 -2.58 -17.42 -1.79
C PRO A 326 -3.68 -16.64 -2.51
N THR A 327 -3.43 -15.36 -2.79
CA THR A 327 -4.37 -14.51 -3.49
C THR A 327 -4.48 -14.89 -4.96
N ASN A 328 -5.69 -15.19 -5.45
CA ASN A 328 -5.92 -15.42 -6.88
C ASN A 328 -6.15 -14.09 -7.61
N TRP A 329 -5.09 -13.55 -8.19
CA TRP A 329 -5.08 -12.22 -8.82
C TRP A 329 -5.81 -12.11 -10.17
N TRP A 330 -6.35 -13.19 -10.74
CA TRP A 330 -6.84 -13.21 -12.13
C TRP A 330 -8.00 -14.19 -12.36
N TRP A 331 -8.76 -14.52 -11.31
CA TRP A 331 -9.87 -15.48 -11.42
C TRP A 331 -10.88 -15.08 -12.50
N TRP A 332 -11.15 -13.79 -12.72
CA TRP A 332 -12.12 -13.30 -13.72
C TRP A 332 -11.69 -13.46 -15.19
N LEU A 333 -10.46 -13.94 -15.47
CA LEU A 333 -10.02 -14.17 -16.84
C LEU A 333 -10.74 -15.35 -17.49
N ASP A 334 -11.18 -16.32 -16.70
CA ASP A 334 -12.13 -17.31 -17.17
C ASP A 334 -13.54 -16.69 -17.08
N PRO A 335 -14.25 -16.49 -18.20
CA PRO A 335 -15.57 -15.90 -18.20
C PRO A 335 -16.62 -16.73 -17.45
N ASN A 336 -16.32 -18.00 -17.13
CA ASN A 336 -17.15 -18.86 -16.29
C ASN A 336 -16.65 -18.97 -14.84
N ALA A 337 -15.49 -18.37 -14.52
CA ALA A 337 -14.97 -18.42 -13.17
C ALA A 337 -15.76 -17.51 -12.24
N ASP A 338 -15.95 -18.03 -11.04
CA ASP A 338 -16.61 -17.40 -9.93
C ASP A 338 -15.68 -17.58 -8.74
N LEU A 339 -15.22 -16.47 -8.15
CA LEU A 339 -14.43 -16.53 -6.92
C LEU A 339 -15.20 -17.25 -5.79
N GLY A 340 -16.52 -17.36 -5.93
CA GLY A 340 -17.40 -18.08 -5.03
C GLY A 340 -17.72 -17.29 -3.77
N VAL A 341 -17.21 -16.05 -3.65
CA VAL A 341 -17.52 -15.21 -2.49
C VAL A 341 -19.00 -14.88 -2.45
N ARG A 342 -19.65 -15.06 -1.30
CA ARG A 342 -21.07 -14.80 -1.10
C ARG A 342 -21.31 -14.04 0.19
N VAL A 343 -22.28 -13.13 0.15
CA VAL A 343 -22.89 -12.55 1.35
C VAL A 343 -23.75 -13.62 2.02
N ASP A 344 -23.60 -13.81 3.33
CA ASP A 344 -24.30 -14.84 4.12
C ASP A 344 -25.52 -14.26 4.85
N ASN A 345 -25.44 -13.01 5.32
CA ASN A 345 -26.50 -12.36 6.09
C ASN A 345 -26.86 -10.99 5.50
N ALA A 346 -27.54 -11.00 4.35
CA ALA A 346 -27.80 -9.79 3.55
C ALA A 346 -28.66 -8.73 4.26
N ASP A 347 -29.48 -9.13 5.23
CA ASP A 347 -30.33 -8.21 6.02
C ASP A 347 -29.55 -7.52 7.15
N HIS A 348 -28.29 -7.93 7.40
CA HIS A 348 -27.46 -7.31 8.42
C HIS A 348 -27.18 -5.84 8.09
N PRO A 349 -27.34 -4.88 9.03
CA PRO A 349 -27.18 -3.45 8.73
C PRO A 349 -25.83 -3.07 8.13
N LEU A 350 -24.75 -3.75 8.51
CA LEU A 350 -23.42 -3.57 7.91
C LEU A 350 -23.37 -3.85 6.40
N LEU A 351 -24.25 -4.71 5.90
CA LEU A 351 -24.30 -5.16 4.51
C LEU A 351 -25.42 -4.49 3.70
N ARG A 352 -26.07 -3.46 4.25
CA ARG A 352 -27.05 -2.66 3.50
C ARG A 352 -26.43 -2.17 2.18
N ASP A 353 -27.08 -2.50 1.07
CA ASP A 353 -26.63 -2.21 -0.30
C ASP A 353 -25.26 -2.82 -0.70
N ILE A 354 -24.80 -3.85 0.03
CA ILE A 354 -23.61 -4.64 -0.28
C ILE A 354 -24.05 -6.03 -0.73
N GLY A 355 -23.95 -6.29 -2.03
CA GLY A 355 -24.24 -7.58 -2.62
C GLY A 355 -22.99 -8.36 -3.02
N HIS A 356 -23.19 -9.47 -3.72
CA HIS A 356 -22.11 -10.32 -4.26
C HIS A 356 -21.06 -9.53 -5.06
N LYS A 357 -21.47 -8.56 -5.88
CA LYS A 357 -20.56 -7.76 -6.74
C LYS A 357 -19.65 -6.82 -5.95
N GLU A 358 -20.07 -6.43 -4.75
CA GLU A 358 -19.34 -5.52 -3.89
C GLU A 358 -18.33 -6.28 -3.04
N VAL A 359 -18.58 -7.55 -2.70
CA VAL A 359 -17.66 -8.40 -1.89
C VAL A 359 -16.69 -9.25 -2.71
N THR A 360 -16.78 -9.20 -4.05
CA THR A 360 -16.02 -10.10 -4.93
C THR A 360 -14.86 -9.38 -5.62
N TRP A 361 -13.65 -9.54 -5.07
CA TRP A 361 -12.38 -9.16 -5.74
C TRP A 361 -11.26 -10.16 -5.42
N HIS A 362 -10.75 -10.17 -4.20
CA HIS A 362 -9.64 -11.00 -3.72
C HIS A 362 -9.85 -11.23 -2.23
N LEU A 363 -9.34 -12.35 -1.72
CA LEU A 363 -9.33 -12.68 -0.31
C LEU A 363 -7.97 -13.28 0.07
N HIS A 364 -7.61 -13.13 1.34
CA HIS A 364 -6.29 -13.49 1.86
C HIS A 364 -6.32 -14.64 2.87
N GLY A 365 -7.48 -15.24 3.04
CA GLY A 365 -7.69 -16.35 3.94
C GLY A 365 -9.12 -16.46 4.41
N TRP A 366 -9.34 -17.38 5.34
CA TRP A 366 -10.62 -17.63 5.99
C TRP A 366 -10.42 -17.88 7.49
N PHE A 367 -11.51 -17.78 8.25
CA PHE A 367 -11.47 -17.85 9.71
C PHE A 367 -12.16 -19.09 10.26
N ASP A 368 -11.53 -19.73 11.25
CA ASP A 368 -12.22 -20.65 12.17
C ASP A 368 -12.87 -19.80 13.27
N VAL A 369 -14.19 -19.57 13.14
CA VAL A 369 -14.93 -18.62 13.96
C VAL A 369 -15.54 -19.26 15.21
N PRO A 370 -15.62 -18.54 16.34
CA PRO A 370 -16.33 -19.00 17.54
C PRO A 370 -17.82 -19.30 17.30
N GLU A 371 -18.42 -20.15 18.12
CA GLU A 371 -19.86 -20.38 18.12
C GLU A 371 -20.61 -19.11 18.54
N GLY A 372 -21.68 -18.74 17.81
CA GLY A 372 -22.52 -17.59 18.13
C GLY A 372 -22.13 -16.28 17.42
N VAL A 373 -21.06 -16.27 16.62
CA VAL A 373 -20.75 -15.10 15.76
C VAL A 373 -21.77 -14.96 14.62
N THR A 374 -21.87 -13.75 14.07
CA THR A 374 -22.64 -13.50 12.85
C THR A 374 -21.70 -13.48 11.65
N VAL A 375 -21.76 -14.51 10.80
CA VAL A 375 -21.01 -14.53 9.54
C VAL A 375 -21.71 -13.62 8.52
N LEU A 376 -20.93 -12.75 7.89
CA LEU A 376 -21.41 -11.73 6.96
C LEU A 376 -21.06 -12.09 5.50
N ALA A 377 -19.88 -12.68 5.27
CA ALA A 377 -19.51 -13.23 3.96
C ALA A 377 -18.66 -14.49 4.08
N ARG A 378 -18.75 -15.33 3.05
CA ARG A 378 -18.04 -16.61 2.90
C ARG A 378 -17.29 -16.67 1.58
N ASP A 379 -16.24 -17.48 1.51
CA ASP A 379 -15.57 -17.83 0.25
C ASP A 379 -16.34 -18.89 -0.56
N GLY A 380 -15.77 -19.31 -1.70
CA GLY A 380 -16.36 -20.32 -2.58
C GLY A 380 -16.50 -21.73 -2.00
N GLU A 381 -15.83 -22.01 -0.88
CA GLU A 381 -15.97 -23.28 -0.14
C GLU A 381 -16.92 -23.14 1.07
N GLY A 382 -17.56 -21.98 1.24
CA GLY A 382 -18.48 -21.70 2.35
C GLY A 382 -17.77 -21.33 3.66
N ARG A 383 -16.47 -21.05 3.63
CA ARG A 383 -15.68 -20.70 4.83
C ARG A 383 -15.82 -19.21 5.16
N PRO A 384 -15.94 -18.80 6.44
CA PRO A 384 -16.08 -17.40 6.82
C PRO A 384 -14.89 -16.53 6.41
N ILE A 385 -15.16 -15.36 5.80
CA ILE A 385 -14.14 -14.37 5.41
C ILE A 385 -14.44 -12.95 5.91
N LEU A 386 -15.68 -12.70 6.35
CA LEU A 386 -16.11 -11.47 7.01
C LEU A 386 -17.15 -11.87 8.07
N TYR A 387 -16.97 -11.46 9.31
CA TYR A 387 -17.91 -11.75 10.40
C TYR A 387 -17.91 -10.67 11.47
N GLU A 388 -19.00 -10.60 12.23
CA GLU A 388 -19.12 -9.85 13.47
C GLU A 388 -19.09 -10.81 14.66
N ASP A 389 -18.21 -10.54 15.61
CA ASP A 389 -18.08 -11.23 16.88
C ASP A 389 -18.48 -10.30 18.02
N THR A 390 -19.51 -10.71 18.76
CA THR A 390 -20.02 -10.06 19.97
C THR A 390 -20.04 -11.02 21.17
N VAL A 391 -19.34 -12.15 21.05
CA VAL A 391 -19.39 -13.27 22.02
C VAL A 391 -18.03 -13.56 22.66
N SER A 392 -16.92 -13.27 21.96
CA SER A 392 -15.56 -13.56 22.45
C SER A 392 -15.07 -12.58 23.51
N THR A 393 -15.58 -11.35 23.51
CA THR A 393 -15.18 -10.28 24.45
C THR A 393 -16.41 -9.46 24.85
N PRO A 394 -16.35 -8.62 25.91
CA PRO A 394 -17.40 -7.64 26.19
C PRO A 394 -17.61 -6.62 25.05
N GLY A 395 -16.57 -6.36 24.27
CA GLY A 395 -16.58 -5.50 23.10
C GLY A 395 -16.96 -6.25 21.82
N ARG A 396 -16.93 -5.51 20.71
CA ARG A 396 -17.33 -5.98 19.39
C ARG A 396 -16.15 -6.05 18.45
N MET A 397 -16.04 -7.12 17.67
CA MET A 397 -15.06 -7.25 16.60
C MET A 397 -15.76 -7.45 15.25
N ILE A 398 -15.35 -6.70 14.23
CA ILE A 398 -15.75 -6.93 12.83
C ILE A 398 -14.48 -7.26 12.05
N ILE A 399 -14.36 -8.51 11.64
CA ILE A 399 -13.10 -9.08 11.15
C ILE A 399 -13.26 -9.50 9.70
N SER A 400 -12.31 -9.11 8.85
CA SER A 400 -12.32 -9.46 7.44
C SER A 400 -10.95 -9.90 6.92
N SER A 401 -10.94 -10.88 6.02
CA SER A 401 -9.76 -11.22 5.21
C SER A 401 -9.69 -10.43 3.90
N LEU A 402 -10.69 -9.60 3.64
CA LEU A 402 -10.76 -8.71 2.48
C LEU A 402 -9.94 -7.44 2.70
N ASP A 403 -9.29 -6.91 1.66
CA ASP A 403 -8.35 -5.79 1.73
C ASP A 403 -8.80 -4.53 0.96
N PRO A 404 -10.01 -4.00 1.20
CA PRO A 404 -10.62 -3.03 0.30
C PRO A 404 -9.87 -1.68 0.22
N MET A 405 -9.23 -1.25 1.32
CA MET A 405 -8.50 0.03 1.38
C MET A 405 -7.18 -0.01 0.60
N PHE A 406 -6.52 -1.16 0.52
CA PHE A 406 -5.33 -1.32 -0.31
C PHE A 406 -5.70 -1.06 -1.76
N HIS A 407 -6.68 -1.79 -2.29
CA HIS A 407 -7.10 -1.65 -3.68
C HIS A 407 -7.75 -0.31 -4.02
N HIS A 408 -8.49 0.27 -3.07
CA HIS A 408 -8.99 1.62 -3.21
C HIS A 408 -7.82 2.61 -3.32
N GLY A 409 -6.91 2.59 -2.34
CA GLY A 409 -5.75 3.45 -2.27
C GLY A 409 -4.75 3.28 -3.44
N SER A 410 -4.67 2.08 -4.03
CA SER A 410 -3.83 1.75 -5.18
C SER A 410 -4.50 1.96 -6.54
N HIS A 411 -5.75 2.43 -6.59
CA HIS A 411 -6.52 2.60 -7.84
C HIS A 411 -6.63 1.30 -8.67
N PHE A 412 -6.66 0.14 -8.00
CA PHE A 412 -6.54 -1.16 -8.67
C PHE A 412 -7.91 -1.80 -8.96
N MET A 413 -8.72 -2.05 -7.93
CA MET A 413 -10.02 -2.73 -8.04
C MET A 413 -11.20 -1.77 -7.77
N PRO A 414 -11.98 -1.38 -8.79
CA PRO A 414 -13.15 -0.52 -8.56
C PRO A 414 -14.20 -1.12 -7.63
N ALA A 415 -14.25 -2.46 -7.50
CA ALA A 415 -15.15 -3.14 -6.57
C ALA A 415 -14.92 -2.74 -5.12
N THR A 416 -13.68 -2.51 -4.72
CA THR A 416 -13.38 -2.16 -3.33
C THR A 416 -13.79 -0.73 -2.98
N SER A 417 -13.75 0.19 -3.94
CA SER A 417 -14.35 1.53 -3.79
C SER A 417 -15.87 1.44 -3.62
N ARG A 418 -16.56 0.58 -4.40
CA ARG A 418 -18.00 0.37 -4.24
C ARG A 418 -18.34 -0.23 -2.87
N PHE A 419 -17.55 -1.20 -2.42
CA PHE A 419 -17.68 -1.77 -1.07
C PHE A 419 -17.53 -0.71 0.00
N LEU A 420 -16.43 0.05 0.01
CA LEU A 420 -16.17 1.07 1.03
C LEU A 420 -17.21 2.19 1.03
N ASN A 421 -17.71 2.60 -0.14
CA ASN A 421 -18.75 3.62 -0.25
C ASN A 421 -20.05 3.24 0.48
N GLN A 422 -20.32 1.95 0.66
CA GLN A 422 -21.46 1.46 1.45
C GLN A 422 -21.05 1.07 2.86
N PHE A 423 -19.94 0.35 3.01
CA PHE A 423 -19.54 -0.23 4.29
C PHE A 423 -19.17 0.84 5.32
N VAL A 424 -18.46 1.90 4.91
CA VAL A 424 -18.07 3.00 5.81
C VAL A 424 -19.30 3.72 6.42
N PRO A 425 -20.29 4.20 5.64
CA PRO A 425 -21.49 4.78 6.23
C PRO A 425 -22.34 3.76 6.99
N ASN A 426 -22.43 2.51 6.53
CA ASN A 426 -23.18 1.46 7.25
C ASN A 426 -22.60 1.20 8.64
N VAL A 427 -21.28 1.18 8.79
CA VAL A 427 -20.60 1.07 10.09
C VAL A 427 -21.01 2.23 11.00
N ARG A 428 -21.01 3.45 10.48
CA ARG A 428 -21.37 4.63 11.27
C ARG A 428 -22.84 4.59 11.70
N ASP A 429 -23.75 4.18 10.83
CA ASP A 429 -25.17 4.08 11.16
C ASP A 429 -25.42 2.96 12.17
N TYR A 430 -24.87 1.78 11.93
CA TYR A 430 -25.07 0.59 12.75
C TYR A 430 -24.51 0.73 14.16
N LEU A 431 -23.39 1.42 14.33
CA LEU A 431 -22.76 1.58 15.65
C LEU A 431 -23.29 2.77 16.44
N ASN A 432 -24.11 3.64 15.84
CA ASN A 432 -24.78 4.75 16.53
C ASN A 432 -26.30 4.53 16.71
N ALA A 433 -26.85 3.46 16.15
CA ALA A 433 -28.20 2.97 16.43
C ALA A 433 -28.25 2.27 17.79
#